data_AF-A0AAE4S519-F1
#
_entry.id   AF-A0AAE4S519-F1
#
_cell.length_a   1.000
_cell.length_b   1.000
_cell.length_c   1.000
_cell.angle_alpha   90.00
_cell.angle_beta   90.00
_cell.angle_gamma   90.00
#
_symmetry.space_group_name_H-M   'P 1'
#
loop_
_entity.id
_entity.type
_entity.pdbx_description
1 polymer ?
#
loop_
_entity_poly.entity_id
_entity_poly.type
_entity_poly.pdbx_seq_one_letter_code
_entity_poly.pdbx_strand_id
1 'polypeptide(L)'
;MGLEVVVDEIKAKGTREAARIKSEAEAEAKTIVADATKRAEEIRLAAEADAVLQSDRIMIREVAAANLVVKRDQLNAQKELLDKVYSEASGEIANLPADVHAKAVRSLLKEAVKQIKEGVVLANERDEAAVKAALSELKTLSGFTFGGITDIDGGVVVQSADGQLTLDLSYQTFMAEVWESSLKDASEILFG
;
A
#
# COMPACT_ATOMS: atom_id res chain seq x y z
N MET A 1 -42.96 29.34 -93.57
CA MET A 1 -43.92 29.09 -92.46
C MET A 1 -43.71 27.75 -91.78
N GLY A 2 -43.38 26.64 -92.46
CA GLY A 2 -43.16 25.34 -91.78
C GLY A 2 -41.84 25.23 -90.97
N LEU A 3 -40.74 25.79 -91.47
CA LEU A 3 -39.42 25.71 -90.81
C LEU A 3 -39.34 26.47 -89.48
N GLU A 4 -40.05 27.59 -89.37
CA GLU A 4 -40.06 28.45 -88.18
C GLU A 4 -40.81 27.76 -87.02
N VAL A 5 -41.92 27.07 -87.32
CA VAL A 5 -42.67 26.24 -86.37
C VAL A 5 -41.83 25.07 -85.86
N VAL A 6 -41.05 24.41 -86.74
CA VAL A 6 -40.16 23.31 -86.35
C VAL A 6 -39.02 23.79 -85.45
N VAL A 7 -38.45 24.97 -85.72
CA VAL A 7 -37.41 25.57 -84.86
C VAL A 7 -37.96 25.92 -83.48
N ASP A 8 -39.18 26.46 -83.41
CA ASP A 8 -39.82 26.78 -82.13
C ASP A 8 -40.20 25.54 -81.34
N GLU A 9 -40.66 24.46 -81.99
CA GLU A 9 -40.87 23.17 -81.33
C GLU A 9 -39.58 22.59 -80.76
N ILE A 10 -38.47 22.66 -81.49
CA ILE A 10 -37.15 22.19 -81.01
C ILE A 10 -36.69 23.01 -79.81
N LYS A 11 -36.82 24.34 -79.86
CA LYS A 11 -36.50 25.22 -78.72
C LYS A 11 -37.37 24.91 -77.51
N ALA A 12 -38.69 24.76 -77.70
CA ALA A 12 -39.63 24.44 -76.63
C ALA A 12 -39.39 23.04 -76.04
N LYS A 13 -38.88 22.09 -76.84
CA LYS A 13 -38.49 20.77 -76.35
C LYS A 13 -37.17 20.83 -75.58
N GLY A 14 -36.20 21.61 -76.06
CA GLY A 14 -34.92 21.84 -75.39
C GLY A 14 -35.06 22.56 -74.05
N THR A 15 -35.91 23.58 -73.95
CA THR A 15 -36.19 24.27 -72.67
C THR A 15 -36.90 23.38 -71.67
N ARG A 16 -37.85 22.55 -72.12
CA ARG A 16 -38.51 21.55 -71.26
C ARG A 16 -37.52 20.52 -70.73
N GLU A 17 -36.62 20.02 -71.58
CA GLU A 17 -35.63 19.03 -71.17
C GLU A 17 -34.58 19.64 -70.23
N ALA A 18 -34.11 20.85 -70.50
CA ALA A 18 -33.21 21.58 -69.61
C ALA A 18 -33.86 21.84 -68.24
N ALA A 19 -35.14 22.21 -68.21
CA ALA A 19 -35.88 22.40 -66.96
C ALA A 19 -36.05 21.08 -66.18
N ARG A 20 -36.32 19.96 -66.88
CA ARG A 20 -36.41 18.63 -66.29
C ARG A 20 -35.08 18.22 -65.64
N ILE A 21 -33.97 18.33 -66.38
CA ILE A 21 -32.63 18.01 -65.87
C ILE A 21 -32.29 18.87 -64.65
N LYS A 22 -32.59 20.17 -64.70
CA LYS A 22 -32.32 21.08 -63.58
C LYS A 22 -33.13 20.70 -62.33
N SER A 23 -34.41 20.39 -62.51
CA SER A 23 -35.27 19.96 -61.40
C SER A 23 -34.83 18.62 -60.80
N GLU A 24 -34.37 17.68 -61.63
CA GLU A 24 -33.82 16.40 -61.18
C GLU A 24 -32.52 16.60 -60.40
N ALA A 25 -31.61 17.43 -60.91
CA ALA A 25 -30.36 17.77 -60.22
C ALA A 25 -30.59 18.50 -58.89
N GLU A 26 -31.55 19.42 -58.82
CA GLU A 26 -31.93 20.12 -57.58
C GLU A 26 -32.52 19.16 -56.54
N ALA A 27 -33.36 18.20 -56.97
CA ALA A 27 -33.92 17.17 -56.09
C ALA A 27 -32.84 16.21 -55.57
N GLU A 28 -31.91 15.80 -56.43
CA GLU A 28 -30.79 14.93 -56.06
C GLU A 28 -29.84 15.65 -55.09
N ALA A 29 -29.49 16.91 -55.38
CA ALA A 29 -28.67 17.73 -54.48
C ALA A 29 -29.31 17.90 -53.10
N LYS A 30 -30.63 18.13 -53.05
CA LYS A 30 -31.37 18.24 -51.78
C LYS A 30 -31.33 16.93 -50.99
N THR A 31 -31.40 15.79 -51.68
CA THR A 31 -31.33 14.46 -51.06
C THR A 31 -29.92 14.21 -50.49
N ILE A 32 -28.87 14.53 -51.25
CA ILE A 32 -27.48 14.41 -50.80
C ILE A 32 -27.23 15.27 -49.55
N VAL A 33 -27.71 16.51 -49.53
CA VAL A 33 -27.57 17.39 -48.37
C VAL A 33 -28.34 16.85 -47.17
N ALA A 34 -29.58 16.38 -47.37
CA ALA A 34 -30.37 15.78 -46.30
C ALA A 34 -29.67 14.55 -45.69
N ASP A 35 -29.17 13.64 -46.52
CA ASP A 35 -28.43 12.45 -46.06
C ASP A 35 -27.13 12.82 -45.33
N ALA A 36 -26.39 13.81 -45.85
CA ALA A 36 -25.17 14.30 -45.21
C ALA A 36 -25.47 14.92 -43.84
N THR A 37 -26.53 15.75 -43.73
CA THR A 37 -26.94 16.34 -42.45
C THR A 37 -27.39 15.28 -41.45
N LYS A 38 -28.13 14.26 -41.89
CA LYS A 38 -28.54 13.16 -41.03
C LYS A 38 -27.33 12.38 -40.50
N ARG A 39 -26.37 12.04 -41.36
CA ARG A 39 -25.13 11.38 -40.94
C ARG A 39 -24.31 12.24 -39.98
N ALA A 40 -24.23 13.55 -40.22
CA ALA A 40 -23.52 14.47 -39.34
C ALA A 40 -24.16 14.52 -37.95
N GLU A 41 -25.49 14.53 -37.86
CA GLU A 41 -26.21 14.47 -36.59
C GLU A 41 -26.03 13.13 -35.87
N GLU A 42 -26.08 12.01 -36.59
CA GLU A 42 -25.79 10.68 -36.04
C GLU A 42 -24.37 10.60 -35.46
N ILE A 43 -23.37 11.13 -36.17
CA ILE A 43 -21.98 11.20 -35.69
C ILE A 43 -21.88 12.09 -34.45
N ARG A 44 -22.56 13.26 -34.45
CA ARG A 44 -22.54 14.17 -33.30
C ARG A 44 -23.12 13.51 -32.05
N LEU A 45 -24.30 12.90 -32.17
CA LEU A 45 -24.97 12.24 -31.05
C LEU A 45 -24.15 11.05 -30.52
N ALA A 46 -23.53 10.26 -31.42
CA ALA A 46 -22.65 9.18 -31.02
C ALA A 46 -21.40 9.71 -30.27
N ALA A 47 -20.77 10.77 -30.78
CA ALA A 47 -19.62 11.40 -30.14
C ALA A 47 -19.97 12.02 -28.77
N GLU A 48 -21.14 12.64 -28.62
CA GLU A 48 -21.63 13.16 -27.35
C GLU A 48 -21.86 12.02 -26.33
N ALA A 49 -22.52 10.93 -26.74
CA ALA A 49 -22.74 9.77 -25.90
C ALA A 49 -21.41 9.12 -25.45
N ASP A 50 -20.47 8.96 -26.37
CA ASP A 50 -19.14 8.43 -26.06
C ASP A 50 -18.39 9.36 -25.11
N ALA A 51 -18.43 10.68 -25.32
CA ALA A 51 -17.78 11.65 -24.45
C ALA A 51 -18.31 11.58 -23.00
N VAL A 52 -19.63 11.44 -22.82
CA VAL A 52 -20.25 11.26 -21.50
C VAL A 52 -19.75 9.97 -20.85
N LEU A 53 -19.78 8.84 -21.58
CA LEU A 53 -19.30 7.56 -21.07
C LEU A 53 -17.81 7.60 -20.68
N GLN A 54 -16.97 8.28 -21.46
CA GLN A 54 -15.55 8.45 -21.14
C GLN A 54 -15.36 9.33 -19.91
N SER A 55 -16.10 10.44 -19.80
CA SER A 55 -16.07 11.32 -18.64
C SER A 55 -16.43 10.59 -17.35
N ASP A 56 -17.49 9.79 -17.38
CA ASP A 56 -17.92 9.00 -16.21
C ASP A 56 -16.87 7.97 -15.81
N ARG A 57 -16.25 7.29 -16.78
CA ARG A 57 -15.16 6.33 -16.54
C ARG A 57 -13.93 7.00 -15.93
N ILE A 58 -13.56 8.18 -16.42
CA ILE A 58 -12.47 8.98 -15.86
C ILE A 58 -12.82 9.36 -14.42
N MET A 59 -14.03 9.88 -14.18
CA MET A 59 -14.45 10.29 -12.84
C MET A 59 -14.42 9.13 -11.84
N ILE A 60 -14.94 7.96 -12.22
CA ILE A 60 -14.89 6.75 -11.36
C ILE A 60 -13.44 6.36 -11.06
N ARG A 61 -12.56 6.40 -12.06
CA ARG A 61 -11.14 6.07 -11.88
C ARG A 61 -10.44 7.06 -10.96
N GLU A 62 -10.67 8.35 -11.14
CA GLU A 62 -10.08 9.41 -10.31
C GLU A 62 -10.56 9.32 -8.86
N VAL A 63 -11.85 9.08 -8.64
CA VAL A 63 -12.40 8.87 -7.29
C VAL A 63 -11.78 7.63 -6.63
N ALA A 64 -11.66 6.53 -7.38
CA ALA A 64 -11.02 5.32 -6.87
C ALA A 64 -9.53 5.57 -6.53
N ALA A 65 -8.81 6.30 -7.38
CA ALA A 65 -7.42 6.67 -7.13
C ALA A 65 -7.28 7.57 -5.89
N ALA A 66 -8.14 8.58 -5.75
CA ALA A 66 -8.17 9.46 -4.58
C ALA A 66 -8.45 8.68 -3.28
N ASN A 67 -9.42 7.76 -3.30
CA ASN A 67 -9.73 6.91 -2.15
C ASN A 67 -8.54 6.02 -1.76
N LEU A 68 -7.80 5.49 -2.74
CA LEU A 68 -6.60 4.70 -2.47
C LEU A 68 -5.50 5.54 -1.83
N VAL A 69 -5.29 6.77 -2.30
CA VAL A 69 -4.31 7.70 -1.71
C VAL A 69 -4.68 8.02 -0.27
N VAL A 70 -5.93 8.39 -0.01
CA VAL A 70 -6.43 8.68 1.34
C VAL A 70 -6.25 7.46 2.25
N LYS A 71 -6.60 6.27 1.78
CA LYS A 71 -6.47 5.06 2.59
C LYS A 71 -5.01 4.74 2.90
N ARG A 72 -4.12 4.90 1.92
CA ARG A 72 -2.68 4.71 2.10
C ARG A 72 -2.13 5.70 3.12
N ASP A 73 -2.48 6.98 2.99
CA ASP A 73 -1.97 8.02 3.89
C ASP A 73 -2.50 7.82 5.31
N GLN A 74 -3.76 7.40 5.46
CA GLN A 74 -4.31 6.98 6.76
C GLN A 74 -3.54 5.82 7.37
N LEU A 75 -3.29 4.75 6.60
CA LEU A 75 -2.54 3.58 7.08
C LEU A 75 -1.09 3.94 7.44
N ASN A 76 -0.45 4.83 6.68
CA ASN A 76 0.89 5.31 6.99
C ASN A 76 0.90 6.09 8.30
N ALA A 77 -0.06 7.01 8.52
CA ALA A 77 -0.17 7.74 9.77
C ALA A 77 -0.45 6.82 10.96
N GLN A 78 -1.29 5.80 10.78
CA GLN A 78 -1.53 4.78 11.81
C GLN A 78 -0.26 3.99 12.13
N LYS A 79 0.50 3.60 11.11
CA LYS A 79 1.79 2.92 11.29
C LYS A 79 2.80 3.81 12.02
N GLU A 80 2.94 5.08 11.65
CA GLU A 80 3.84 6.01 12.33
C GLU A 80 3.50 6.18 13.82
N LEU A 81 2.21 6.23 14.15
CA LEU A 81 1.76 6.27 15.55
C LEU A 81 2.10 4.98 16.30
N LEU A 82 1.87 3.82 15.68
CA LEU A 82 2.23 2.53 16.25
C LEU A 82 3.76 2.39 16.45
N ASP A 83 4.55 2.78 15.46
CA ASP A 83 6.01 2.77 15.52
C ASP A 83 6.52 3.70 16.64
N LYS A 84 5.86 4.85 16.83
CA LYS A 84 6.16 5.77 17.94
C LYS A 84 5.86 5.16 19.29
N VAL A 85 4.70 4.53 19.47
CA VAL A 85 4.35 3.82 20.72
C VAL A 85 5.33 2.70 21.00
N TYR A 86 5.70 1.91 19.98
CA TYR A 86 6.70 0.86 20.11
C TYR A 86 8.06 1.41 20.56
N SER A 87 8.53 2.51 19.96
CA SER A 87 9.79 3.14 20.32
C SER A 87 9.77 3.74 21.73
N GLU A 88 8.66 4.37 22.14
CA GLU A 88 8.50 4.92 23.48
C GLU A 88 8.47 3.81 24.52
N ALA A 89 7.69 2.76 24.31
CA ALA A 89 7.63 1.59 25.20
C ALA A 89 8.99 0.89 25.31
N SER A 90 9.70 0.70 24.19
CA SER A 90 11.04 0.12 24.20
C SER A 90 12.03 1.00 24.96
N GLY A 91 11.95 2.32 24.78
CA GLY A 91 12.74 3.29 25.53
C GLY A 91 12.44 3.29 27.03
N GLU A 92 11.19 3.13 27.43
CA GLU A 92 10.82 2.98 28.86
C GLU A 92 11.39 1.69 29.45
N ILE A 93 11.32 0.57 28.73
CA ILE A 93 11.91 -0.71 29.18
C ILE A 93 13.43 -0.59 29.33
N ALA A 94 14.11 0.06 28.40
CA ALA A 94 15.56 0.29 28.46
C ALA A 94 15.99 1.23 29.60
N ASN A 95 15.06 2.05 30.11
CA ASN A 95 15.29 3.00 31.20
C ASN A 95 14.74 2.52 32.55
N LEU A 96 14.32 1.26 32.66
CA LEU A 96 13.86 0.71 33.93
C LEU A 96 14.98 0.74 35.00
N PRO A 97 14.63 0.75 36.30
CA PRO A 97 15.62 0.74 37.38
C PRO A 97 16.45 -0.56 37.38
N ALA A 98 17.73 -0.44 37.73
CA ALA A 98 18.67 -1.57 37.79
C ALA A 98 18.18 -2.74 38.66
N ASP A 99 17.41 -2.47 39.72
CA ASP A 99 16.84 -3.51 40.60
C ASP A 99 15.81 -4.39 39.87
N VAL A 100 15.03 -3.81 38.95
CA VAL A 100 14.03 -4.52 38.15
C VAL A 100 14.74 -5.32 37.06
N HIS A 101 15.73 -4.73 36.40
CA HIS A 101 16.58 -5.41 35.44
C HIS A 101 17.29 -6.63 36.05
N ALA A 102 17.87 -6.48 37.24
CA ALA A 102 18.55 -7.58 37.91
C ALA A 102 17.62 -8.77 38.21
N LYS A 103 16.35 -8.50 38.59
CA LYS A 103 15.34 -9.55 38.77
C LYS A 103 14.92 -10.20 37.45
N ALA A 104 14.76 -9.41 36.39
CA ALA A 104 14.41 -9.88 35.06
C ALA A 104 15.52 -10.76 34.48
N VAL A 105 16.77 -10.27 34.46
CA VAL A 105 17.97 -11.02 34.04
C VAL A 105 18.08 -12.35 34.80
N ARG A 106 17.88 -12.34 36.12
CA ARG A 106 17.92 -13.58 36.92
C ARG A 106 16.85 -14.59 36.50
N SER A 107 15.67 -14.12 36.09
CA SER A 107 14.57 -14.98 35.65
C SER A 107 14.85 -15.54 34.25
N LEU A 108 15.35 -14.70 33.33
CA LEU A 108 15.76 -15.10 31.99
C LEU A 108 16.88 -16.14 32.02
N LEU A 109 17.88 -15.96 32.88
CA LEU A 109 18.96 -16.94 33.07
C LEU A 109 18.44 -18.29 33.59
N LYS A 110 17.40 -18.31 34.44
CA LYS A 110 16.78 -19.57 34.89
C LYS A 110 16.04 -20.29 33.76
N GLU A 111 15.44 -19.57 32.83
CA GLU A 111 14.84 -20.16 31.64
C GLU A 111 15.89 -20.66 30.66
N ALA A 112 16.97 -19.89 30.46
CA ALA A 112 18.09 -20.30 29.62
C ALA A 112 18.72 -21.62 30.10
N VAL A 113 18.90 -21.81 31.43
CA VAL A 113 19.45 -23.05 32.01
C VAL A 113 18.56 -24.28 31.79
N LYS A 114 17.26 -24.10 31.54
CA LYS A 114 16.37 -25.22 31.20
C LYS A 114 16.61 -25.71 29.77
N GLN A 115 17.07 -24.84 28.89
CA GLN A 115 17.27 -25.14 27.46
C GLN A 115 18.73 -25.44 27.12
N ILE A 116 19.68 -24.78 27.79
CA ILE A 116 21.12 -24.93 27.61
C ILE A 116 21.72 -25.33 28.96
N LYS A 117 22.63 -26.31 28.98
CA LYS A 117 23.27 -26.77 30.21
C LYS A 117 24.60 -26.05 30.51
N GLU A 118 25.36 -25.69 29.48
CA GLU A 118 26.67 -25.03 29.58
C GLU A 118 26.87 -24.07 28.39
N GLY A 119 27.49 -22.92 28.62
CA GLY A 119 27.59 -21.90 27.57
C GLY A 119 28.19 -20.55 27.96
N VAL A 120 28.02 -19.58 27.08
CA VAL A 120 28.53 -18.23 27.18
C VAL A 120 27.35 -17.27 27.21
N VAL A 121 27.33 -16.37 28.21
CA VAL A 121 26.28 -15.36 28.38
C VAL A 121 26.82 -14.00 27.95
N LEU A 122 26.14 -13.36 27.02
CA LEU A 122 26.39 -12.01 26.54
C LEU A 122 25.27 -11.09 27.06
N ALA A 123 25.64 -9.90 27.52
CA ALA A 123 24.67 -8.93 28.04
C ALA A 123 25.10 -7.49 27.72
N ASN A 124 24.22 -6.52 27.96
CA ASN A 124 24.59 -5.10 27.89
C ASN A 124 25.57 -4.74 29.02
N GLU A 125 26.41 -3.72 28.82
CA GLU A 125 27.28 -3.09 29.82
C GLU A 125 26.52 -2.74 31.12
N ARG A 126 25.28 -2.26 31.02
CA ARG A 126 24.43 -1.94 32.19
C ARG A 126 24.01 -3.17 33.00
N ASP A 127 23.81 -4.30 32.31
CA ASP A 127 23.36 -5.55 32.92
C ASP A 127 24.54 -6.43 33.38
N GLU A 128 25.78 -6.07 33.07
CA GLU A 128 27.00 -6.81 33.41
C GLU A 128 27.09 -7.11 34.92
N ALA A 129 26.81 -6.10 35.76
CA ALA A 129 26.84 -6.26 37.21
C ALA A 129 25.77 -7.25 37.71
N ALA A 130 24.56 -7.19 37.13
CA ALA A 130 23.46 -8.09 37.45
C ALA A 130 23.73 -9.53 36.98
N VAL A 131 24.32 -9.70 35.80
CA VAL A 131 24.70 -11.00 35.24
C VAL A 131 25.82 -11.65 36.06
N LYS A 132 26.87 -10.90 36.42
CA LYS A 132 27.96 -11.41 37.27
C LYS A 132 27.49 -11.80 38.66
N ALA A 133 26.58 -11.02 39.26
CA ALA A 133 25.95 -11.36 40.52
C ALA A 133 25.11 -12.64 40.39
N ALA A 134 24.29 -12.74 39.34
CA ALA A 134 23.46 -13.93 39.09
C ALA A 134 24.30 -15.20 38.83
N LEU A 135 25.38 -15.10 38.04
CA LEU A 135 26.31 -16.21 37.78
C LEU A 135 27.03 -16.68 39.05
N SER A 136 27.34 -15.76 39.97
CA SER A 136 28.00 -16.08 41.24
C SER A 136 27.04 -16.68 42.28
N GLU A 137 25.77 -16.25 42.28
CA GLU A 137 24.76 -16.69 43.25
C GLU A 137 24.08 -18.02 42.88
N LEU A 138 23.92 -18.30 41.58
CA LEU A 138 23.22 -19.49 41.11
C LEU A 138 24.19 -20.63 40.80
N LYS A 139 24.27 -21.61 41.70
CA LYS A 139 25.02 -22.87 41.48
C LYS A 139 24.60 -23.63 40.22
N THR A 140 23.41 -23.39 39.71
CA THR A 140 22.90 -23.98 38.45
C THR A 140 23.52 -23.36 37.20
N LEU A 141 24.26 -22.25 37.34
CA LEU A 141 24.97 -21.56 36.25
C LEU A 141 26.47 -21.85 36.24
N SER A 142 26.94 -22.87 36.98
CA SER A 142 28.38 -23.17 37.09
C SER A 142 29.07 -23.54 35.78
N GLY A 143 28.32 -23.93 34.75
CA GLY A 143 28.80 -24.19 33.40
C GLY A 143 28.69 -22.99 32.45
N PHE A 144 28.30 -21.81 32.95
CA PHE A 144 28.15 -20.60 32.15
C PHE A 144 29.25 -19.59 32.45
N THR A 145 29.81 -19.02 31.39
CA THR A 145 30.84 -17.97 31.47
C THR A 145 30.32 -16.67 30.86
N PHE A 146 30.76 -15.53 31.38
CA PHE A 146 30.43 -14.23 30.80
C PHE A 146 31.26 -14.01 29.53
N GLY A 147 30.59 -13.88 28.38
CA GLY A 147 31.20 -13.80 27.05
C GLY A 147 31.58 -12.41 26.59
N GLY A 148 31.12 -11.39 27.29
CA GLY A 148 31.36 -10.00 26.92
C GLY A 148 30.08 -9.20 26.76
N ILE A 149 30.29 -7.97 26.29
CA ILE A 149 29.24 -6.98 26.11
C ILE A 149 28.71 -7.06 24.68
N THR A 150 27.39 -7.09 24.53
CA THR A 150 26.69 -7.00 23.23
C THR A 150 25.80 -5.76 23.21
N ASP A 151 25.66 -5.16 22.03
CA ASP A 151 24.78 -4.02 21.78
C ASP A 151 23.31 -4.46 21.73
N ILE A 152 22.70 -4.63 22.92
CA ILE A 152 21.28 -4.94 23.09
C ILE A 152 20.67 -3.95 24.07
N ASP A 153 19.45 -3.47 23.85
CA ASP A 153 18.80 -2.48 24.75
C ASP A 153 18.54 -3.02 26.18
N GLY A 154 18.65 -4.34 26.35
CA GLY A 154 18.64 -5.05 27.62
C GLY A 154 18.29 -6.53 27.46
N GLY A 155 18.57 -7.32 28.49
CA GLY A 155 18.35 -8.78 28.48
C GLY A 155 19.64 -9.57 28.35
N VAL A 156 19.52 -10.85 27.96
CA VAL A 156 20.67 -11.76 27.88
C VAL A 156 20.62 -12.61 26.62
N VAL A 157 21.77 -12.78 25.97
CA VAL A 157 21.94 -13.74 24.88
C VAL A 157 22.80 -14.88 25.40
N VAL A 158 22.32 -16.11 25.25
CA VAL A 158 23.00 -17.30 25.76
C VAL A 158 23.39 -18.19 24.60
N GLN A 159 24.69 -18.41 24.43
CA GLN A 159 25.25 -19.29 23.42
C GLN A 159 25.72 -20.59 24.08
N SER A 160 25.40 -21.74 23.51
CA SER A 160 25.91 -23.03 23.97
C SER A 160 27.43 -23.12 23.78
N ALA A 161 28.13 -23.87 24.64
CA ALA A 161 29.58 -24.09 24.54
C ALA A 161 30.00 -24.70 23.19
N ASP A 162 29.12 -25.48 22.55
CA ASP A 162 29.34 -26.09 21.23
C ASP A 162 29.09 -25.11 20.06
N GLY A 163 28.61 -23.89 20.35
CA GLY A 163 28.29 -22.87 19.35
C GLY A 163 27.08 -23.18 18.46
N GLN A 164 26.44 -24.35 18.61
CA GLN A 164 25.31 -24.78 17.77
C GLN A 164 23.96 -24.16 18.13
N LEU A 165 23.81 -23.66 19.36
CA LEU A 165 22.55 -23.11 19.84
C LEU A 165 22.78 -21.74 20.47
N THR A 166 22.10 -20.74 19.92
CA THR A 166 22.07 -19.38 20.45
C THR A 166 20.64 -19.07 20.81
N LEU A 167 20.41 -18.75 22.07
CA LEU A 167 19.13 -18.33 22.60
C LEU A 167 19.18 -16.83 22.84
N ASP A 168 18.42 -16.09 22.05
CA ASP A 168 18.25 -14.66 22.22
C ASP A 168 17.09 -14.40 23.19
N LEU A 169 17.43 -13.96 24.41
CA LEU A 169 16.47 -13.50 25.42
C LEU A 169 16.63 -11.98 25.63
N SER A 170 16.84 -11.25 24.54
CA SER A 170 16.81 -9.79 24.56
C SER A 170 15.39 -9.27 24.77
N TYR A 171 15.28 -8.10 25.39
CA TYR A 171 13.98 -7.43 25.51
C TYR A 171 13.39 -7.07 24.16
N GLN A 172 14.23 -6.87 23.13
CA GLN A 172 13.78 -6.62 21.76
C GLN A 172 13.00 -7.82 21.20
N THR A 173 13.48 -9.05 21.41
CA THR A 173 12.78 -10.26 20.95
C THR A 173 11.44 -10.45 21.65
N PHE A 174 11.39 -10.29 22.97
CA PHE A 174 10.14 -10.37 23.71
C PHE A 174 9.17 -9.25 23.36
N MET A 175 9.68 -8.02 23.19
CA MET A 175 8.86 -6.89 22.79
C MET A 175 8.28 -7.12 21.39
N ALA A 176 9.05 -7.67 20.45
CA ALA A 176 8.56 -8.00 19.12
C ALA A 176 7.44 -9.05 19.15
N GLU A 177 7.58 -10.10 19.96
CA GLU A 177 6.57 -11.15 20.11
C GLU A 177 5.27 -10.64 20.78
N VAL A 178 5.41 -9.86 21.85
CA VAL A 178 4.28 -9.20 22.51
C VAL A 178 3.64 -8.18 21.59
N TRP A 179 4.43 -7.44 20.81
CA TRP A 179 3.92 -6.48 19.85
C TRP A 179 3.12 -7.15 18.74
N GLU A 180 3.62 -8.25 18.17
CA GLU A 180 2.91 -9.00 17.12
C GLU A 180 1.56 -9.53 17.62
N SER A 181 1.52 -10.07 18.84
CA SER A 181 0.28 -10.55 19.45
C SER A 181 -0.67 -9.44 19.91
N SER A 182 -0.14 -8.30 20.35
CA SER A 182 -0.91 -7.18 20.90
C SER A 182 -1.26 -6.10 19.86
N LEU A 183 -0.74 -6.20 18.63
CA LEU A 183 -0.93 -5.18 17.58
C LEU A 183 -2.42 -4.95 17.29
N LYS A 184 -3.21 -6.02 17.34
CA LYS A 184 -4.67 -5.93 17.15
C LYS A 184 -5.33 -5.11 18.26
N ASP A 185 -5.02 -5.43 19.51
CA ASP A 185 -5.60 -4.77 20.68
C ASP A 185 -5.13 -3.30 20.76
N ALA A 186 -3.85 -3.05 20.48
CA ALA A 186 -3.30 -1.70 20.40
C ALA A 186 -3.97 -0.87 19.29
N SER A 187 -4.22 -1.48 18.13
CA SER A 187 -4.95 -0.84 17.03
C SER A 187 -6.40 -0.52 17.41
N GLU A 188 -7.09 -1.41 18.11
CA GLU A 188 -8.47 -1.21 18.56
C GLU A 188 -8.54 -0.06 19.60
N ILE A 189 -7.59 0.00 20.54
CA ILE A 189 -7.52 1.07 21.53
C ILE A 189 -7.21 2.44 20.90
N LEU A 190 -6.27 2.49 19.96
CA LEU A 190 -5.79 3.76 19.39
C LEU A 190 -6.68 4.30 18.28
N PHE A 191 -7.31 3.41 17.49
CA PHE A 191 -8.00 3.81 16.27
C PHE A 191 -9.51 3.52 16.29
N GLY A 192 -10.00 2.71 17.23
CA GLY A 192 -11.42 2.36 17.37
C GLY A 192 -11.85 1.20 16.47
#